data_AF-A0A817LFC7-F1
#
_entry.id   AF-A0A817LFC7-F1
#
_cell.length_a   1.000
_cell.length_b   1.000
_cell.length_c   1.000
_cell.angle_alpha   90.00
_cell.angle_beta   90.00
_cell.angle_gamma   90.00
#
_symmetry.space_group_name_H-M   'P 1'
#
loop_
_entity.id
_entity.type
_entity.pdbx_description
1 polymer ?
#
loop_
_entity_poly.entity_id
_entity_poly.type
_entity_poly.pdbx_seq_one_letter_code
_entity_poly.pdbx_strand_id
1 'polypeptide(L)'
;MGISMGSLPRLRRVFPNCMKLSGPRRPYAPLSINDIHVNDLIKFTRPGCKISKGIVKYIGSLPGKPDQYLGLELENEESKHDGVYQDKRLFQCKPNKGIFIGFNKVIMAWSGT
;
A
#
# COMPACT_ATOMS: atom_id res chain seq x y z
N MET A 1 12.35 -52.04 -25.75
CA MET A 1 11.42 -50.88 -25.82
C MET A 1 10.73 -50.73 -24.48
N GLY A 2 11.23 -49.86 -23.60
CA GLY A 2 10.62 -49.58 -22.31
C GLY A 2 10.66 -48.08 -22.06
N ILE A 3 9.51 -47.42 -22.05
CA ILE A 3 9.40 -46.01 -21.68
C ILE A 3 9.20 -45.92 -20.17
N SER A 4 10.19 -45.29 -19.52
CA SER A 4 10.22 -44.99 -18.09
C SER A 4 9.25 -43.84 -17.78
N MET A 5 8.30 -44.05 -16.86
CA MET A 5 7.56 -42.96 -16.20
C MET A 5 8.38 -42.49 -15.01
N GLY A 6 9.35 -41.61 -15.27
CA GLY A 6 10.06 -40.86 -14.25
C GLY A 6 9.13 -39.82 -13.62
N SER A 7 9.00 -39.87 -12.30
CA SER A 7 8.23 -38.93 -11.48
C SER A 7 8.79 -37.51 -11.60
N LEU A 8 7.93 -36.52 -11.90
CA LEU A 8 8.31 -35.10 -11.93
C LEU A 8 8.81 -34.64 -10.55
N PRO A 9 10.02 -34.07 -10.42
CA PRO A 9 10.43 -33.45 -9.18
C PRO A 9 9.60 -32.18 -8.96
N ARG A 10 9.00 -32.05 -7.75
CA ARG A 10 8.42 -30.80 -7.25
C ARG A 10 9.46 -29.69 -7.43
N LEU A 11 9.22 -28.79 -8.38
CA LEU A 11 10.09 -27.66 -8.64
C LEU A 11 10.12 -26.78 -7.38
N ARG A 12 11.21 -26.87 -6.63
CA ARG A 12 11.53 -25.96 -5.54
C ARG A 12 11.52 -24.54 -6.12
N ARG A 13 10.83 -23.62 -5.44
CA ARG A 13 10.90 -22.18 -5.69
C ARG A 13 12.35 -21.74 -5.52
N VAL A 14 13.10 -21.77 -6.62
CA VAL A 14 14.35 -21.04 -6.73
C VAL A 14 13.93 -19.61 -7.02
N PHE A 15 14.10 -18.72 -6.05
CA PHE A 15 14.16 -17.30 -6.32
C PHE A 15 15.64 -16.98 -6.56
N PRO A 16 16.15 -17.04 -7.80
CA PRO A 16 17.47 -16.51 -8.07
C PRO A 16 17.38 -14.99 -8.01
N ASN A 17 18.30 -14.41 -7.25
CA ASN A 17 18.60 -12.99 -7.23
C ASN A 17 18.87 -12.55 -8.68
N CYS A 18 17.95 -11.82 -9.31
CA CYS A 18 18.20 -11.22 -10.62
C CYS A 18 17.24 -10.06 -10.92
N MET A 19 17.85 -8.89 -11.04
CA MET A 19 17.41 -7.75 -11.85
C MET A 19 16.23 -6.93 -11.30
N LYS A 20 16.53 -5.65 -11.09
CA LYS A 20 15.58 -4.53 -11.03
C LYS A 20 14.60 -4.64 -12.20
N LEU A 21 13.46 -5.27 -12.00
CA LEU A 21 12.43 -5.38 -13.02
C LEU A 21 11.52 -4.15 -12.91
N SER A 22 11.78 -3.19 -13.79
CA SER A 22 10.85 -2.16 -14.22
C SER A 22 9.64 -2.79 -14.94
N GLY A 23 8.85 -3.56 -14.19
CA GLY A 23 7.53 -4.04 -14.59
C GLY A 23 6.46 -3.43 -13.69
N PRO A 24 5.18 -3.37 -14.14
CA PRO A 24 4.09 -2.93 -13.28
C PRO A 24 4.05 -3.84 -12.06
N ARG A 25 4.25 -3.24 -10.88
CA ARG A 25 4.25 -3.96 -9.61
C ARG A 25 2.94 -4.72 -9.47
N ARG A 26 3.01 -5.96 -8.99
CA ARG A 26 1.80 -6.78 -8.87
C ARG A 26 0.93 -6.18 -7.76
N PRO A 27 -0.35 -5.83 -8.05
CA PRO A 27 -1.26 -5.45 -6.99
C PRO A 27 -1.40 -6.60 -5.99
N TYR A 28 -1.49 -6.26 -4.72
CA TYR A 28 -1.83 -7.20 -3.66
C TYR A 28 -2.98 -6.65 -2.81
N ALA A 29 -3.79 -7.54 -2.24
CA ALA A 29 -4.80 -7.19 -1.26
C ALA A 29 -4.16 -7.35 0.12
N PRO A 30 -3.80 -6.26 0.82
CA PRO A 30 -3.21 -6.37 2.15
C PRO A 30 -4.25 -7.00 3.10
N LEU A 31 -3.80 -7.90 3.97
CA LEU A 31 -4.64 -8.55 4.98
C LEU A 31 -4.54 -7.84 6.32
N SER A 32 -3.45 -7.11 6.55
CA SER A 32 -3.23 -6.28 7.72
C SER A 32 -2.49 -4.98 7.38
N ILE A 33 -2.53 -4.02 8.31
CA ILE A 33 -1.74 -2.78 8.23
C ILE A 33 -0.23 -3.06 8.18
N ASN A 34 0.22 -4.19 8.74
CA ASN A 34 1.62 -4.63 8.70
C ASN A 34 2.08 -5.05 7.30
N ASP A 35 1.17 -5.37 6.38
CA ASP A 35 1.53 -5.71 4.99
C ASP A 35 1.85 -4.45 4.16
N ILE A 36 1.43 -3.29 4.65
CA ILE A 36 1.56 -2.00 3.97
C ILE A 36 2.84 -1.31 4.42
N HIS A 37 3.59 -0.79 3.45
CA HIS A 37 4.83 -0.07 3.71
C HIS A 37 4.73 1.40 3.29
N VAL A 38 5.59 2.24 3.86
CA VAL A 38 5.74 3.62 3.41
C VAL A 38 6.21 3.61 1.95
N ASN A 39 5.69 4.55 1.16
CA ASN A 39 5.81 4.66 -0.29
C ASN A 39 4.97 3.67 -1.12
N ASP A 40 4.24 2.75 -0.48
CA ASP A 40 3.27 1.92 -1.21
C ASP A 40 2.16 2.79 -1.80
N LEU A 41 1.71 2.47 -3.01
CA LEU A 41 0.53 3.07 -3.60
C LEU A 41 -0.69 2.30 -3.10
N ILE A 42 -1.65 3.01 -2.54
CA ILE A 42 -2.87 2.46 -1.95
C ILE A 42 -4.07 2.92 -2.77
N LYS A 43 -4.91 1.97 -3.19
CA LYS A 43 -6.26 2.23 -3.69
C LYS A 43 -7.24 2.00 -2.55
N PHE A 44 -8.09 3.00 -2.29
CA PHE A 44 -8.99 3.00 -1.15
C PHE A 44 -10.32 3.70 -1.45
N THR A 45 -11.31 3.48 -0.59
CA THR A 45 -12.64 4.10 -0.71
C THR A 45 -12.75 5.35 0.17
N ARG A 46 -13.30 6.42 -0.41
CA ARG A 46 -13.71 7.66 0.26
C ARG A 46 -15.23 7.67 0.51
N PRO A 47 -15.72 8.49 1.45
CA PRO A 47 -17.16 8.72 1.62
C PRO A 47 -17.83 9.08 0.28
N GLY A 48 -19.05 8.58 0.07
CA GLY A 48 -19.77 8.73 -1.20
C GLY A 48 -19.32 7.75 -2.28
N CYS A 49 -18.80 6.57 -1.90
CA CYS A 49 -18.40 5.49 -2.81
C CYS A 49 -17.35 5.88 -3.86
N LYS A 50 -16.57 6.92 -3.58
CA LYS A 50 -15.49 7.37 -4.47
C LYS A 50 -14.25 6.52 -4.24
N ILE A 51 -13.58 6.15 -5.33
CA ILE A 51 -12.36 5.35 -5.28
C ILE A 51 -11.17 6.24 -5.61
N SER A 52 -10.21 6.26 -4.70
CA SER A 52 -9.06 7.16 -4.74
C SER A 52 -7.76 6.37 -4.66
N LYS A 53 -6.67 7.01 -5.07
CA LYS A 53 -5.32 6.47 -4.92
C LYS A 53 -4.41 7.48 -4.23
N GLY A 54 -3.53 6.97 -3.37
CA GLY A 54 -2.51 7.79 -2.71
C GLY A 54 -1.32 6.97 -2.26
N ILE A 55 -0.18 7.63 -2.10
CA ILE A 55 1.08 7.02 -1.67
C ILE A 55 1.17 7.11 -0.15
N VAL A 56 1.52 6.01 0.52
CA VAL A 56 1.72 6.00 1.97
C VAL A 56 2.90 6.88 2.34
N LYS A 57 2.65 7.84 3.23
CA LYS A 57 3.67 8.70 3.84
C LYS A 57 3.81 8.46 5.34
N TYR A 58 2.80 7.89 5.97
CA TYR A 58 2.77 7.62 7.40
C TYR A 58 1.94 6.36 7.70
N ILE A 59 2.40 5.57 8.66
CA ILE A 59 1.67 4.43 9.24
C ILE A 59 1.81 4.54 10.75
N GLY A 60 0.70 4.64 11.47
CA GLY A 60 0.77 4.72 12.93
C GLY A 60 -0.52 5.20 13.57
N SER A 61 -0.52 5.23 14.90
CA SER A 61 -1.64 5.74 15.68
C SER A 61 -1.79 7.25 15.51
N LEU A 62 -3.02 7.74 15.66
CA LEU A 62 -3.32 9.17 15.73
C LEU A 62 -3.67 9.54 17.18
N PRO A 63 -3.35 10.77 17.65
CA PRO A 63 -3.77 11.21 18.97
C PRO A 63 -5.30 11.12 19.14
N GLY A 64 -5.75 10.51 20.22
CA GLY A 64 -7.18 10.30 20.47
C GLY A 64 -7.86 9.22 19.61
N LYS A 65 -7.09 8.40 18.88
CA LYS A 65 -7.60 7.24 18.14
C LYS A 65 -6.95 5.94 18.63
N PRO A 66 -7.74 4.87 18.86
CA PRO A 66 -7.22 3.59 19.34
C PRO A 66 -6.52 2.78 18.24
N ASP A 67 -6.97 2.91 16.98
CA ASP A 67 -6.47 2.15 15.84
C ASP A 67 -5.27 2.81 15.14
N GLN A 68 -4.59 2.02 14.30
CA GLN A 68 -3.60 2.53 13.36
C GLN A 68 -4.26 3.12 12.10
N TYR A 69 -3.66 4.20 11.62
CA TYR A 69 -4.08 4.92 10.43
C TYR A 69 -2.93 5.01 9.43
N LEU A 70 -3.33 5.13 8.17
CA LEU A 70 -2.45 5.42 7.06
C LEU A 70 -2.59 6.90 6.73
N GLY A 71 -1.48 7.62 6.74
CA GLY A 71 -1.37 8.95 6.14
C GLY A 71 -0.93 8.78 4.68
N LEU A 72 -1.77 9.21 3.75
CA LEU A 72 -1.52 9.10 2.31
C LEU A 72 -1.38 10.49 1.68
N GLU A 73 -0.50 10.58 0.69
CA GLU A 73 -0.46 11.69 -0.26
C GLU A 73 -1.26 11.30 -1.52
N LEU A 74 -2.32 12.05 -1.82
CA LEU A 74 -3.13 11.89 -3.01
C LEU A 74 -2.35 12.30 -4.25
N GLU A 75 -2.46 11.50 -5.32
CA GLU A 75 -1.83 11.82 -6.60
C GLU A 75 -2.66 12.90 -7.33
N ASN A 76 -3.90 12.56 -7.69
CA ASN A 76 -4.72 13.37 -8.59
C ASN A 76 -5.72 14.26 -7.86
N GLU A 77 -6.28 13.80 -6.75
CA GLU A 77 -7.35 14.49 -6.03
C GLU A 77 -6.86 15.48 -4.99
N GLU A 78 -7.71 16.42 -4.62
CA GLU A 78 -7.50 17.32 -3.50
C GLU A 78 -8.16 16.78 -2.21
N SER A 79 -7.58 17.22 -1.10
CA SER A 79 -7.94 16.90 0.28
C SER A 79 -7.78 18.14 1.14
N LYS A 80 -8.43 18.14 2.30
CA LYS A 80 -8.43 19.28 3.22
C LYS A 80 -7.24 19.28 4.19
N HIS A 81 -6.30 18.35 4.05
CA HIS A 81 -5.20 18.20 5.00
C HIS A 81 -3.85 18.20 4.29
N ASP A 82 -2.82 18.62 5.02
CA ASP A 82 -1.44 18.75 4.54
C ASP A 82 -0.47 17.87 5.35
N GLY A 83 -0.97 16.73 5.83
CA GLY A 83 -0.23 15.80 6.69
C GLY A 83 -0.12 16.23 8.16
N VAL A 84 -0.88 17.26 8.56
CA VAL A 84 -1.02 17.72 9.95
C VAL A 84 -2.30 17.15 10.57
N TYR A 85 -2.21 16.67 11.80
CA TYR A 85 -3.33 16.18 12.60
C TYR A 85 -3.23 16.75 14.02
N GLN A 86 -4.23 17.52 14.46
CA GLN A 86 -4.28 18.18 15.77
C GLN A 86 -2.96 18.90 16.12
N ASP A 87 -2.57 19.86 15.29
CA ASP A 87 -1.35 20.67 15.43
C ASP A 87 -0.01 19.90 15.35
N LYS A 88 -0.04 18.59 15.16
CA LYS A 88 1.15 17.75 14.96
C LYS A 88 1.30 17.38 13.48
N ARG A 89 2.44 17.74 12.89
CA ARG A 89 2.83 17.26 11.57
C ARG A 89 3.28 15.80 11.67
N LEU A 90 2.53 14.90 11.02
CA LEU A 90 2.86 13.48 10.97
C LEU A 90 3.61 13.11 9.69
N PHE A 91 3.31 13.79 8.58
CA PHE A 91 4.06 13.64 7.33
C PHE A 91 4.07 14.94 6.52
N GLN A 92 4.96 15.01 5.55
CA GLN A 92 5.02 16.09 4.56
C GLN A 92 4.39 15.60 3.25
N CYS A 93 3.52 16.42 2.67
CA CYS A 93 2.95 16.20 1.35
C CYS A 93 2.79 17.53 0.61
N LYS A 94 2.41 17.45 -0.67
CA LYS A 94 1.95 18.60 -1.44
C LYS A 94 0.73 19.27 -0.76
N PRO A 95 0.55 20.59 -0.95
CA PRO A 95 -0.56 21.30 -0.36
C PRO A 95 -1.91 20.71 -0.84
N ASN A 96 -2.85 20.55 0.09
CA ASN A 96 -4.16 19.94 -0.13
C ASN A 96 -4.09 18.50 -0.67
N LYS A 97 -3.03 17.74 -0.41
CA LYS A 97 -2.91 16.33 -0.87
C LYS A 97 -2.87 15.29 0.25
N GLY A 98 -2.87 15.68 1.52
CA GLY A 98 -2.84 14.76 2.65
C GLY A 98 -4.21 14.19 3.04
N ILE A 99 -4.27 12.89 3.30
CA ILE A 99 -5.45 12.24 3.86
C ILE A 99 -5.07 11.18 4.89
N PHE A 100 -5.90 11.03 5.93
CA PHE A 100 -5.79 9.94 6.89
C PHE A 100 -6.94 8.95 6.67
N ILE A 101 -6.61 7.67 6.50
CA ILE A 101 -7.59 6.60 6.36
C ILE A 101 -7.28 5.46 7.33
N GLY A 102 -8.32 4.76 7.78
CA GLY A 102 -8.16 3.47 8.46
C GLY A 102 -7.90 2.36 7.46
N PHE A 103 -7.29 1.27 7.94
CA PHE A 103 -7.02 0.07 7.12
C PHE A 103 -8.29 -0.50 6.45
N ASN A 104 -9.44 -0.40 7.13
CA ASN A 104 -10.73 -0.89 6.65
C ASN A 104 -11.23 -0.23 5.34
N LYS A 105 -10.58 0.85 4.88
CA LYS A 105 -10.90 1.53 3.62
C LYS A 105 -9.98 1.09 2.47
N VAL A 106 -8.93 0.34 2.75
CA VAL A 106 -7.95 -0.13 1.76
C VAL A 106 -8.57 -1.24 0.91
N ILE A 107 -8.37 -1.15 -0.40
CA ILE A 107 -8.85 -2.13 -1.39
C ILE A 107 -7.69 -2.92 -1.97
N MET A 108 -6.65 -2.22 -2.42
CA MET A 108 -5.45 -2.82 -3.02
C MET A 108 -4.24 -1.95 -2.73
N ALA A 109 -3.07 -2.58 -2.70
CA ALA A 109 -1.78 -1.94 -2.54
C ALA A 109 -0.81 -2.37 -3.65
N TRP A 110 0.14 -1.50 -3.96
CA TRP A 110 1.29 -1.78 -4.82
C TRP A 110 2.53 -1.31 -4.08
N SER A 111 3.52 -2.19 -3.93
CA SER A 111 4.72 -1.86 -3.16
C SER A 111 5.40 -0.60 -3.72
N GLY A 112 5.98 0.27 -2.90
CA GLY A 112 6.67 1.51 -3.32
C GLY A 112 8.07 1.28 -3.89
N THR A 113 8.52 2.13 -4.83
CA THR A 113 9.90 2.12 -5.37
C THR A 113 10.87 2.85 -4.49
#